data_AF-A0A2W0BA14-F1
#
_entry.id   AF-A0A2W0BA14-F1
#
_cell.length_a   1.000
_cell.length_b   1.000
_cell.length_c   1.000
_cell.angle_alpha   90.00
_cell.angle_beta   90.00
_cell.angle_gamma   90.00
#
_symmetry.space_group_name_H-M   'P 1'
#
loop_
_entity.id
_entity.type
_entity.pdbx_description
1 polymer ?
#
loop_
_entity_poly.entity_id
_entity_poly.type
_entity_poly.pdbx_seq_one_letter_code
_entity_poly.pdbx_strand_id
1 'polypeptide(L)'
;AQPLKQMGATRVAAIFFGAHWVQKSPRHVLEVIGQCFSIAQANMSCLWQQHADLLIEPDVRAFSFDDFQKALGIVNVGYEAGLKALPTFRAWAAEREAYEKYVRELKQAKATVSSIPIQEPVALA
;
A
#
# COMPACT_ATOMS: atom_id res chain seq x y z
N ALA A 1 1.45 4.06 8.73
CA ALA A 1 0.70 2.95 8.11
C ALA A 1 0.24 1.88 9.11
N GLN A 2 0.47 2.03 10.42
CA GLN A 2 0.06 1.05 11.43
C GLN A 2 -1.44 0.66 11.42
N PRO A 3 -2.40 1.59 11.19
CA PRO A 3 -3.82 1.21 11.14
C PRO A 3 -4.14 0.16 10.07
N LEU A 4 -3.50 0.24 8.90
CA LEU A 4 -3.71 -0.75 7.83
C LEU A 4 -3.19 -2.14 8.22
N LYS A 5 -2.05 -2.21 8.92
CA LYS A 5 -1.55 -3.47 9.46
C LYS A 5 -2.50 -4.04 10.52
N GLN A 6 -3.08 -3.19 11.37
CA GLN A 6 -4.10 -3.60 12.36
C GLN A 6 -5.39 -4.11 11.72
N MET A 7 -5.75 -3.59 10.53
CA MET A 7 -6.86 -4.10 9.72
C MET A 7 -6.54 -5.42 9.00
N GLY A 8 -5.34 -5.96 9.14
CA GLY A 8 -4.93 -7.23 8.53
C GLY A 8 -4.25 -7.10 7.17
N ALA A 9 -3.82 -5.91 6.76
CA ALA A 9 -3.04 -5.75 5.53
C ALA A 9 -1.65 -6.38 5.69
N THR A 10 -1.31 -7.36 4.86
CA THR A 10 0.01 -8.00 4.84
C THR A 10 1.09 -7.05 4.31
N ARG A 11 0.77 -6.34 3.22
CA ARG A 11 1.64 -5.35 2.56
C ARG A 11 0.95 -4.00 2.51
N VAL A 12 1.70 -2.92 2.70
CA VAL A 12 1.21 -1.54 2.69
C VAL A 12 2.09 -0.69 1.79
N ALA A 13 1.50 -0.15 0.73
CA ALA A 13 2.10 0.91 -0.07
C ALA A 13 1.57 2.26 0.41
N ALA A 14 2.48 3.16 0.76
CA ALA A 14 2.18 4.54 1.11
C ALA A 14 2.57 5.48 -0.03
N ILE A 15 1.76 6.52 -0.23
CA ILE A 15 2.00 7.56 -1.23
C ILE A 15 2.24 8.85 -0.47
N PHE A 16 3.38 9.49 -0.72
CA PHE A 16 3.78 10.71 -0.05
C PHE A 16 4.11 11.81 -1.05
N PHE A 17 3.29 12.85 -1.06
CA PHE A 17 3.42 13.95 -2.01
C PHE A 17 4.43 15.02 -1.58
N GLY A 18 5.21 14.75 -0.52
CA GLY A 18 6.07 15.74 0.12
C GLY A 18 5.27 16.89 0.75
N ALA A 19 5.90 17.61 1.66
CA ALA A 19 5.31 18.77 2.33
C ALA A 19 5.58 20.09 1.58
N HIS A 20 5.96 20.04 0.31
CA HIS A 20 6.53 21.19 -0.41
C HIS A 20 5.50 21.95 -1.25
N TRP A 21 4.23 21.94 -0.82
CA TRP A 21 3.10 22.55 -1.55
C TRP A 21 3.17 24.07 -1.66
N VAL A 22 3.95 24.73 -0.81
CA VAL A 22 4.06 26.20 -0.74
C VAL A 22 5.53 26.61 -0.94
N GLN A 23 5.95 26.77 -2.20
CA GLN A 23 7.29 27.26 -2.56
C GLN A 23 7.34 28.78 -2.80
N LYS A 24 6.17 29.42 -2.95
CA LYS A 24 6.07 30.88 -3.16
C LYS A 24 5.81 31.58 -1.82
N SER A 25 6.21 32.83 -1.73
CA SER A 25 5.90 33.68 -0.57
C SER A 25 4.38 33.69 -0.34
N PRO A 26 3.88 33.39 0.88
CA PRO A 26 2.46 33.33 1.16
C PRO A 26 1.76 34.64 0.81
N ARG A 27 0.72 34.59 -0.02
CA ARG A 27 -0.07 35.77 -0.41
C ARG A 27 -1.05 36.18 0.67
N HIS A 28 -1.58 35.20 1.41
CA HIS A 28 -2.61 35.38 2.43
C HIS A 28 -2.40 34.43 3.61
N VAL A 29 -3.06 34.72 4.75
CA VAL A 29 -2.92 33.94 6.00
C VAL A 29 -3.27 32.46 5.85
N LEU A 30 -4.21 32.12 4.94
CA LEU A 30 -4.57 30.73 4.68
C LEU A 30 -3.42 29.92 4.07
N GLU A 31 -2.55 30.54 3.27
CA GLU A 31 -1.37 29.88 2.72
C GLU A 31 -0.31 29.63 3.81
N VAL A 32 -0.17 30.56 4.78
CA VAL A 32 0.69 30.36 5.96
C VAL A 32 0.21 29.18 6.80
N ILE A 33 -1.10 29.11 7.05
CA ILE A 33 -1.72 27.99 7.78
C ILE A 33 -1.47 26.67 7.03
N GLY A 34 -1.68 26.64 5.71
CA GLY A 34 -1.39 25.48 4.86
C GLY A 34 0.07 25.05 4.91
N GLN A 35 1.00 26.00 4.96
CA GLN A 35 2.43 25.73 5.12
C GLN A 35 2.74 25.12 6.49
N CYS A 36 2.16 25.63 7.59
CA CYS A 36 2.32 25.04 8.91
C CYS A 36 1.87 23.57 8.95
N PHE A 37 0.71 23.25 8.36
CA PHE A 37 0.25 21.86 8.26
C PHE A 37 1.17 21.00 7.42
N SER A 38 1.71 21.54 6.32
CA SER A 38 2.66 20.81 5.48
C SER A 38 3.93 20.45 6.27
N ILE A 39 4.52 21.42 6.98
CA ILE A 39 5.69 21.20 7.85
C ILE A 39 5.39 20.16 8.94
N ALA A 40 4.24 20.28 9.60
CA ALA A 40 3.83 19.34 10.63
C ALA A 40 3.69 17.91 10.06
N GLN A 41 3.11 17.75 8.87
CA GLN A 41 3.00 16.47 8.19
C GLN A 41 4.37 15.88 7.83
N ALA A 42 5.33 16.69 7.37
CA ALA A 42 6.69 16.24 7.13
C ALA A 42 7.35 15.73 8.41
N ASN A 43 7.24 16.46 9.53
CA ASN A 43 7.84 16.05 10.80
C ASN A 43 7.20 14.77 11.36
N MET A 44 5.90 14.56 11.14
CA MET A 44 5.20 13.34 11.55
C MET A 44 5.38 12.19 10.56
N SER A 45 6.02 12.41 9.41
CA SER A 45 6.07 11.41 8.34
C SER A 45 6.81 10.14 8.75
N CYS A 46 7.88 10.28 9.51
CA CYS A 46 8.68 9.17 10.02
C CYS A 46 7.84 8.15 10.82
N LEU A 47 6.85 8.62 11.58
CA LEU A 47 6.00 7.77 12.43
C LEU A 47 5.20 6.76 11.61
N TRP A 48 4.73 7.16 10.42
CA TRP A 48 3.92 6.31 9.58
C TRP A 48 4.73 5.61 8.47
N GLN A 49 5.85 6.20 8.03
CA GLN A 49 6.73 5.66 6.99
C GLN A 49 7.37 4.33 7.39
N GLN A 50 7.80 4.20 8.65
CA GLN A 50 8.37 2.95 9.19
C GLN A 50 7.44 1.72 9.11
N HIS A 51 6.14 1.94 8.89
CA HIS A 51 5.13 0.88 8.77
C HIS A 51 4.69 0.62 7.33
N ALA A 52 5.25 1.34 6.35
CA ALA A 52 4.99 1.13 4.93
C ALA A 52 6.06 0.19 4.36
N ASP A 53 5.63 -0.82 3.61
CA ASP A 53 6.54 -1.74 2.91
C ASP A 53 7.06 -1.15 1.60
N LEU A 54 6.31 -0.19 1.03
CA LEU A 54 6.68 0.57 -0.15
C LEU A 54 6.28 2.03 0.05
N LEU A 55 7.19 2.96 -0.23
CA LEU A 55 6.92 4.39 -0.25
C LEU A 55 7.07 4.90 -1.68
N ILE A 56 6.02 5.54 -2.19
CA ILE A 56 6.01 6.16 -3.52
C ILE A 56 5.95 7.68 -3.30
N GLU A 57 6.91 8.39 -3.88
CA GLU A 57 6.99 9.85 -3.80
C GLU A 57 6.89 10.50 -5.19
N PRO A 58 5.67 10.81 -5.67
CA PRO A 58 5.48 11.51 -6.93
C PRO A 58 5.92 12.99 -6.79
N ASP A 59 6.64 13.51 -7.78
CA ASP A 59 7.11 14.90 -7.76
C ASP A 59 6.01 15.89 -8.20
N VAL A 60 5.28 16.43 -7.23
CA VAL A 60 4.18 17.37 -7.46
C VAL A 60 4.59 18.84 -7.28
N ARG A 61 5.89 19.15 -7.20
CA ARG A 61 6.39 20.51 -6.93
C ARG A 61 5.95 21.56 -7.96
N ALA A 62 5.58 21.13 -9.17
CA ALA A 62 5.10 22.00 -10.24
C ALA A 62 3.63 22.44 -10.11
N PHE A 63 2.89 21.90 -9.14
CA PHE A 63 1.46 22.14 -8.96
C PHE A 63 1.20 22.88 -7.64
N SER A 64 0.48 24.00 -7.72
CA SER A 64 -0.04 24.66 -6.53
C SER A 64 -1.27 23.92 -6.00
N PHE A 65 -1.58 24.13 -4.72
CA PHE A 65 -2.77 23.57 -4.08
C PHE A 65 -4.08 23.92 -4.81
N ASP A 66 -4.17 25.11 -5.42
CA ASP A 66 -5.34 25.65 -6.11
C ASP A 66 -5.30 25.47 -7.64
N ASP A 67 -4.31 24.74 -8.19
CA ASP A 67 -4.09 24.62 -9.63
C ASP A 67 -4.93 23.52 -10.29
N PHE A 68 -6.25 23.57 -10.09
CA PHE A 68 -7.20 22.58 -10.62
C PHE A 68 -7.20 22.51 -12.15
N GLN A 69 -6.75 23.56 -12.83
CA GLN A 69 -6.61 23.59 -14.28
C GLN A 69 -5.56 22.59 -14.79
N LYS A 70 -4.59 22.21 -13.94
CA LYS A 70 -3.55 21.22 -14.25
C LYS A 70 -3.82 19.84 -13.65
N ALA A 71 -5.07 19.53 -13.28
CA ALA A 71 -5.43 18.25 -12.65
C ALA A 71 -4.99 17.02 -13.47
N LEU A 72 -5.09 17.06 -14.80
CA LEU A 72 -4.60 15.95 -15.63
C LEU A 72 -3.06 15.78 -15.54
N GLY A 73 -2.33 16.89 -15.36
CA GLY A 73 -0.88 16.86 -15.18
C GLY A 73 -0.48 16.16 -13.88
N ILE A 74 -1.17 16.46 -12.76
CA ILE A 74 -0.85 15.81 -11.47
C ILE A 74 -1.20 14.32 -11.48
N VAL A 75 -2.29 13.94 -12.15
CA VAL A 75 -2.65 12.53 -12.38
C VAL A 75 -1.56 11.82 -13.17
N ASN A 76 -1.03 12.46 -14.23
CA ASN A 76 0.05 11.87 -15.03
C ASN A 76 1.33 11.66 -14.22
N VAL A 77 1.70 12.61 -13.35
CA VAL A 77 2.84 12.45 -12.43
C VAL A 77 2.64 11.25 -11.50
N GLY A 78 1.43 11.10 -10.94
CA GLY A 78 1.09 9.94 -10.11
C GLY A 78 1.12 8.62 -10.89
N TYR A 79 0.64 8.63 -12.13
CA TYR A 79 0.64 7.47 -13.02
C TYR A 79 2.07 7.00 -13.32
N GLU A 80 2.96 7.91 -13.70
CA GLU A 80 4.38 7.60 -13.96
C GLU A 80 5.10 7.08 -12.71
N ALA A 81 4.80 7.64 -11.53
CA ALA A 81 5.33 7.13 -10.27
C ALA A 81 4.81 5.72 -9.95
N GLY A 82 3.52 5.47 -10.23
CA GLY A 82 2.89 4.15 -10.08
C GLY A 82 3.47 3.10 -11.02
N LEU A 83 3.76 3.47 -12.28
CA LEU A 83 4.40 2.57 -13.24
C LEU A 83 5.77 2.08 -12.76
N LYS A 84 6.55 2.94 -12.10
CA LYS A 84 7.83 2.55 -11.49
C LYS A 84 7.68 1.55 -10.35
N ALA A 85 6.57 1.63 -9.61
CA ALA A 85 6.21 0.69 -8.54
C ALA A 85 5.52 -0.58 -9.04
N LEU A 86 5.12 -0.64 -10.31
CA LEU A 86 4.36 -1.74 -10.89
C LEU A 86 5.04 -3.12 -10.73
N PRO A 87 6.37 -3.26 -10.88
CA PRO A 87 7.04 -4.54 -10.65
C PRO A 87 6.82 -5.06 -9.22
N THR A 88 6.90 -4.18 -8.22
CA THR A 88 6.67 -4.52 -6.81
C THR A 88 5.24 -4.99 -6.58
N PHE A 89 4.25 -4.27 -7.16
CA PHE A 89 2.85 -4.68 -7.07
C PHE A 89 2.57 -6.03 -7.73
N ARG A 90 3.22 -6.32 -8.86
CA ARG A 90 3.12 -7.64 -9.52
C ARG A 90 3.73 -8.75 -8.66
N ALA A 91 4.85 -8.49 -8.00
CA ALA A 91 5.45 -9.45 -7.07
C ALA A 91 4.50 -9.77 -5.90
N TRP A 92 3.90 -8.74 -5.29
CA TRP A 92 2.94 -8.94 -4.19
C TRP A 92 1.68 -9.69 -4.64
N ALA A 93 1.19 -9.44 -5.86
CA ALA A 93 0.07 -10.19 -6.42
C ALA A 93 0.42 -11.67 -6.62
N ALA A 94 1.60 -11.97 -7.17
CA ALA A 94 2.06 -13.34 -7.36
C ALA A 94 2.25 -14.09 -6.03
N GLU A 95 2.82 -13.44 -5.00
CA GLU A 95 2.93 -14.01 -3.64
C GLU A 95 1.56 -14.42 -3.10
N ARG A 96 0.55 -13.55 -3.28
CA ARG A 96 -0.82 -13.80 -2.84
C ARG A 96 -1.45 -14.98 -3.59
N GLU A 97 -1.34 -15.00 -4.91
CA GLU A 97 -1.89 -16.09 -5.74
C GLU A 97 -1.27 -17.45 -5.39
N ALA A 98 0.04 -17.50 -5.15
CA ALA A 98 0.73 -18.70 -4.73
C ALA A 98 0.23 -19.21 -3.37
N TYR A 99 0.03 -18.31 -2.40
CA TYR A 99 -0.52 -18.66 -1.09
C TYR A 99 -1.96 -19.18 -1.20
N GLU A 100 -2.80 -18.54 -2.01
CA GLU A 100 -4.19 -18.96 -2.23
C GLU A 100 -4.26 -20.36 -2.86
N LYS A 101 -3.35 -20.67 -3.80
CA LYS A 101 -3.23 -22.01 -4.40
C LYS A 101 -2.82 -23.06 -3.37
N TYR A 102 -1.80 -22.80 -2.57
CA TYR A 102 -1.35 -23.70 -1.50
C TYR A 102 -2.46 -24.03 -0.50
N VAL A 103 -3.20 -23.01 -0.04
CA VAL A 103 -4.34 -23.20 0.89
C VAL A 103 -5.43 -24.08 0.28
N ARG A 104 -5.68 -23.96 -1.03
CA ARG A 104 -6.66 -24.79 -1.73
C ARG A 104 -6.24 -26.25 -1.79
N GLU A 105 -4.99 -26.53 -2.13
CA GLU A 105 -4.42 -27.88 -2.19
C GLU A 105 -4.44 -28.57 -0.82
N LEU A 106 -4.08 -27.85 0.26
CA LEU A 106 -4.19 -28.37 1.62
C LEU A 106 -5.62 -28.74 2.01
N LYS A 107 -6.60 -27.91 1.67
CA LYS A 107 -8.02 -28.19 1.94
C LYS A 107 -8.47 -29.46 1.21
N GLN A 108 -8.05 -29.62 -0.04
CA GLN A 108 -8.35 -30.82 -0.84
C GLN A 108 -7.69 -32.06 -0.25
N ALA A 109 -6.40 -32.00 0.10
CA ALA A 109 -5.69 -33.12 0.71
C ALA A 109 -6.30 -33.54 2.06
N LYS A 110 -6.69 -32.58 2.92
CA LYS A 110 -7.39 -32.89 4.18
C LYS A 110 -8.77 -33.53 3.94
N ALA A 111 -9.51 -33.08 2.93
CA ALA A 111 -10.79 -33.69 2.57
C ALA A 111 -10.60 -35.14 2.10
N THR A 112 -9.58 -35.41 1.27
CA THR A 112 -9.25 -36.75 0.79
C THR A 112 -8.85 -37.68 1.94
N VAL A 113 -7.96 -37.23 2.85
CA VAL A 113 -7.52 -38.04 4.00
C VAL A 113 -8.67 -38.33 4.96
N SER A 114 -9.58 -37.37 5.19
CA SER A 114 -10.78 -37.58 6.02
C SER A 114 -11.77 -38.58 5.43
N SER A 115 -11.72 -38.83 4.12
CA SER A 115 -12.58 -39.81 3.42
C SER A 115 -11.97 -41.21 3.30
N ILE A 116 -10.72 -41.42 3.74
CA ILE A 116 -10.13 -42.77 3.78
C ILE A 116 -10.74 -43.50 4.98
N PRO A 117 -11.49 -44.60 4.78
CA PRO A 117 -12.02 -45.37 5.90
C PRO A 117 -10.86 -45.99 6.69
N ILE A 118 -10.87 -45.81 8.01
CA ILE A 118 -9.98 -46.52 8.93
C ILE A 118 -10.37 -48.00 8.83
N GLN A 119 -9.54 -48.81 8.17
CA GLN A 119 -9.69 -50.26 8.23
C GLN A 119 -9.40 -50.68 9.67
N GLU A 120 -10.43 -51.11 10.40
CA GLU A 120 -10.25 -51.80 11.67
C GLU A 120 -9.28 -52.96 11.47
N PRO A 121 -8.29 -53.16 12.37
CA PRO A 121 -7.35 -54.25 12.23
C PRO A 121 -8.14 -55.56 12.23
N VAL A 122 -8.01 -56.31 11.13
CA VAL A 122 -8.58 -57.64 10.96
C VAL A 122 -8.23 -58.47 12.19
N ALA A 123 -9.24 -58.77 13.02
CA ALA A 123 -9.09 -59.65 14.16
C ALA A 123 -8.70 -61.05 13.63
N LEU A 124 -7.42 -61.38 13.79
CA LEU A 124 -6.89 -62.71 13.51
C LEU A 124 -7.36 -63.67 14.61
N ALA A 125 -8.27 -64.57 14.18
CA ALA A 125 -8.59 -65.91 14.70
C ALA A 125 -8.86 -66.09 16.21
#